data_AF-W6L519-F1
#
_entry.id   AF-W6L519-F1
#
_cell.length_a   1.000
_cell.length_b   1.000
_cell.length_c   1.000
_cell.angle_alpha   90.00
_cell.angle_beta   90.00
_cell.angle_gamma   90.00
#
_symmetry.space_group_name_H-M   'P 1'
#
loop_
_entity.id
_entity.type
_entity.pdbx_description
1 polymer ?
#
loop_
_entity_poly.entity_id
_entity_poly.type
_entity_poly.pdbx_seq_one_letter_code
_entity_poly.pdbx_strand_id
1 'polypeptide(L)'
;MAIEYLTTNEKQLLLDLLFDATSSFAVAEKKFKEMIPLSRYHAVDCELKQLCKNFIASLDGVALIMSIYLADLMRRTSDLSAKALFFDIFIDLERAIRRDIFCAEKYKYSSKDVKEPKKSTEATYAEEYRIHLVGKVFAFQLLMGSVSGDEKASTYVSKKQEEIDSLLDSCSKSSILIKEFLADVAHSWGSEKEKRHCSTTLKFATSFNLQQGERTVLLANLITPKIASLPILTGELQLLFPGHTSMLFVENSMPGVVSENTKKELEALAKTSISKSDQDKLLQSLTEQEARHIALNTSLLCDIAEKNPSVCAAILEKIPRSTLNFSIQSALNGNARLENIEAVLLLISHSLDQKSINIFIAQYLKVLNNKSLLLGNRNENAKKFISTLYEFVVKGSKGNKGIHIAELLKGEIEQLITHTDDSDIARMWDEIKS
;
A
#
# COMPACT_ATOMS: atom_id res chain seq x y z
N MET A 1 -13.72 12.68 -7.94
CA MET A 1 -14.96 12.39 -8.69
C MET A 1 -15.89 11.58 -7.80
N ALA A 2 -17.17 11.97 -7.75
CA ALA A 2 -18.21 11.14 -7.17
C ALA A 2 -18.33 9.86 -8.01
N ILE A 3 -18.51 8.71 -7.36
CA ILE A 3 -18.75 7.46 -8.09
C ILE A 3 -20.17 7.58 -8.67
N GLU A 4 -20.26 7.70 -9.98
CA GLU A 4 -21.55 7.70 -10.66
C GLU A 4 -22.05 6.26 -10.78
N TYR A 5 -23.24 6.00 -10.25
CA TYR A 5 -23.87 4.69 -10.34
C TYR A 5 -25.00 4.74 -11.37
N LEU A 6 -25.22 3.60 -12.03
CA LEU A 6 -26.44 3.35 -12.78
C LEU A 6 -27.63 3.26 -11.81
N THR A 7 -28.74 3.86 -12.19
CA THR A 7 -30.04 3.68 -11.53
C THR A 7 -30.51 2.24 -11.67
N THR A 8 -31.43 1.81 -10.81
CA THR A 8 -31.99 0.45 -10.87
C THR A 8 -32.58 0.11 -12.24
N ASN A 9 -33.25 1.08 -12.88
CA ASN A 9 -33.83 0.89 -14.21
C ASN A 9 -32.74 0.75 -15.29
N GLU A 10 -31.71 1.62 -15.29
CA GLU A 10 -30.58 1.50 -16.22
C GLU A 10 -29.82 0.18 -16.04
N LYS A 11 -29.65 -0.29 -14.80
CA LYS A 11 -29.04 -1.60 -14.51
C LYS A 11 -29.86 -2.74 -15.07
N GLN A 12 -31.18 -2.72 -14.89
CA GLN A 12 -32.04 -3.77 -15.40
C GLN A 12 -31.99 -3.83 -16.92
N LEU A 13 -32.11 -2.68 -17.59
CA LEU A 13 -32.05 -2.63 -19.04
C LEU A 13 -30.68 -3.03 -19.60
N LEU A 14 -29.59 -2.70 -18.89
CA LEU A 14 -28.25 -3.19 -19.23
C LEU A 14 -28.16 -4.72 -19.12
N LEU A 15 -28.69 -5.30 -18.04
CA LEU A 15 -28.72 -6.77 -17.89
C LEU A 15 -29.58 -7.42 -18.98
N ASP A 16 -30.76 -6.89 -19.27
CA ASP A 16 -31.63 -7.39 -20.33
C ASP A 16 -30.91 -7.40 -21.69
N LEU A 17 -30.12 -6.36 -21.97
CA LEU A 17 -29.29 -6.27 -23.17
C LEU A 17 -28.15 -7.31 -23.17
N LEU A 18 -27.47 -7.51 -22.03
CA LEU A 18 -26.35 -8.44 -21.92
C LEU A 18 -26.77 -9.91 -22.07
N PHE A 19 -27.98 -10.25 -21.62
CA PHE A 19 -28.51 -11.62 -21.70
C PHE A 19 -29.32 -11.92 -22.98
N ASP A 20 -29.51 -10.94 -23.88
CA ASP A 20 -30.21 -11.15 -25.16
C ASP A 20 -29.34 -11.92 -26.17
N ALA A 21 -29.36 -13.25 -26.06
CA ALA A 21 -28.63 -14.16 -26.94
C ALA A 21 -29.09 -14.13 -28.41
N THR A 22 -30.25 -13.52 -28.69
CA THR A 22 -30.92 -13.59 -30.00
C THR A 22 -30.71 -12.37 -30.85
N SER A 23 -30.43 -11.22 -30.22
CA SER A 23 -30.11 -9.97 -30.90
C SER A 23 -28.78 -10.07 -31.63
N SER A 24 -28.72 -9.44 -32.81
CA SER A 24 -27.44 -9.17 -33.46
C SER A 24 -26.72 -8.02 -32.77
N PHE A 25 -25.41 -7.92 -33.00
CA PHE A 25 -24.58 -6.85 -32.47
C PHE A 25 -25.03 -5.45 -32.92
N ALA A 26 -25.50 -5.31 -34.17
CA ALA A 26 -26.03 -4.04 -34.68
C ALA A 26 -27.32 -3.60 -33.95
N VAL A 27 -28.22 -4.54 -33.66
CA VAL A 27 -29.45 -4.26 -32.90
C VAL A 27 -29.11 -3.92 -31.46
N ALA A 28 -28.17 -4.63 -30.85
CA ALA A 28 -27.71 -4.36 -29.50
C ALA A 28 -27.02 -3.00 -29.36
N GLU A 29 -26.16 -2.63 -30.32
CA GLU A 29 -25.52 -1.32 -30.39
C GLU A 29 -26.56 -0.19 -30.51
N LYS A 30 -27.57 -0.37 -31.36
CA LYS A 30 -28.64 0.61 -31.51
C LYS A 30 -29.40 0.80 -30.19
N LYS A 31 -29.85 -0.30 -29.56
CA LYS A 31 -30.55 -0.27 -28.26
C LYS A 31 -29.70 0.40 -27.18
N PHE A 32 -28.40 0.07 -27.11
CA PHE A 32 -27.49 0.65 -26.13
C PHE A 32 -27.37 2.16 -26.28
N LYS A 33 -27.22 2.66 -27.51
CA LYS A 33 -27.11 4.10 -27.80
C LYS A 33 -28.41 4.86 -27.53
N GLU A 34 -29.56 4.23 -27.72
CA GLU A 34 -30.88 4.80 -27.39
C GLU A 34 -31.12 4.86 -25.87
N MET A 35 -30.61 3.87 -25.14
CA MET A 35 -30.81 3.72 -23.70
C MET A 35 -29.83 4.53 -22.85
N ILE A 36 -28.54 4.53 -23.21
CA ILE A 36 -27.46 5.10 -22.41
C ILE A 36 -26.80 6.24 -23.19
N PRO A 37 -26.94 7.50 -22.74
CA PRO A 37 -26.22 8.61 -23.35
C PRO A 37 -24.73 8.54 -23.02
N LEU A 38 -23.90 9.15 -23.88
CA LEU A 38 -22.43 9.20 -23.74
C LEU A 38 -21.96 9.68 -22.36
N SER A 39 -22.68 10.63 -21.74
CA SER A 39 -22.36 11.15 -20.40
C SER A 39 -22.41 10.09 -19.30
N ARG A 40 -23.07 8.95 -19.52
CA ARG A 40 -23.25 7.86 -18.55
C ARG A 40 -22.26 6.71 -18.75
N TYR A 41 -21.37 6.77 -19.75
CA TYR A 41 -20.46 5.66 -20.08
C TYR A 41 -19.54 5.30 -18.92
N HIS A 42 -19.07 6.27 -18.13
CA HIS A 42 -18.26 6.00 -16.95
C HIS A 42 -18.99 5.17 -15.87
N ALA A 43 -20.29 5.41 -15.68
CA ALA A 43 -21.11 4.61 -14.76
C ALA A 43 -21.33 3.18 -15.29
N VAL A 44 -21.51 3.04 -16.61
CA VAL A 44 -21.59 1.73 -17.27
C VAL A 44 -20.26 0.98 -17.16
N ASP A 45 -19.12 1.65 -17.34
CA ASP A 45 -17.80 1.03 -17.21
C ASP A 45 -17.58 0.41 -15.83
N CYS A 46 -17.97 1.16 -14.78
CA CYS A 46 -17.86 0.69 -13.41
C CYS A 46 -18.71 -0.57 -13.17
N GLU A 47 -19.94 -0.60 -13.73
CA GLU A 47 -20.83 -1.75 -13.61
C GLU A 47 -20.33 -2.94 -14.44
N LEU A 48 -19.97 -2.72 -15.70
CA LEU A 48 -19.46 -3.76 -16.61
C LEU A 48 -18.17 -4.39 -16.06
N LYS A 49 -17.30 -3.63 -15.40
CA LYS A 49 -16.12 -4.18 -14.75
C LYS A 49 -16.45 -5.26 -13.72
N GLN A 50 -17.47 -5.03 -12.90
CA GLN A 50 -17.89 -6.00 -11.89
C GLN A 50 -18.66 -7.17 -12.54
N LEU A 51 -19.53 -6.87 -13.49
CA LEU A 51 -20.30 -7.88 -14.22
C LEU A 51 -19.40 -8.85 -15.01
N CYS A 52 -18.40 -8.34 -15.74
CA CYS A 52 -17.46 -9.18 -16.49
C CYS A 52 -16.73 -10.17 -15.57
N LYS A 53 -16.30 -9.74 -14.39
CA LYS A 53 -15.67 -10.63 -13.41
C LYS A 53 -16.62 -11.73 -12.94
N ASN A 54 -17.88 -11.38 -12.74
CA ASN A 54 -18.90 -12.35 -12.35
C ASN A 54 -19.17 -13.34 -13.49
N PHE A 55 -19.28 -12.88 -14.74
CA PHE A 55 -19.53 -13.75 -15.90
C PHE A 55 -18.37 -14.69 -16.22
N ILE A 56 -17.12 -14.23 -16.04
CA ILE A 56 -15.94 -15.10 -16.10
C ILE A 56 -16.00 -16.18 -15.01
N ALA A 57 -16.52 -15.86 -13.83
CA ALA A 57 -16.65 -16.84 -12.75
C ALA A 57 -17.86 -17.79 -12.91
N SER A 58 -18.95 -17.35 -13.55
CA SER A 58 -20.21 -18.11 -13.68
C SER A 58 -20.40 -18.83 -15.02
N LEU A 59 -19.51 -18.60 -16.00
CA LEU A 59 -19.55 -19.19 -17.34
C LEU A 59 -20.73 -18.73 -18.21
N ASP A 60 -21.26 -17.54 -17.93
CA ASP A 60 -22.29 -16.91 -18.75
C ASP A 60 -21.69 -16.34 -20.05
N GLY A 61 -21.35 -17.24 -20.99
CA GLY A 61 -20.62 -16.90 -22.22
C GLY A 61 -21.31 -15.85 -23.09
N VAL A 62 -22.65 -15.84 -23.16
CA VAL A 62 -23.40 -14.83 -23.92
C VAL A 62 -23.22 -13.45 -23.29
N ALA A 63 -23.43 -13.34 -21.97
CA ALA A 63 -23.28 -12.08 -21.25
C ALA A 63 -21.84 -11.58 -21.27
N LEU A 64 -20.86 -12.48 -21.22
CA LEU A 64 -19.44 -12.16 -21.37
C LEU A 64 -19.15 -11.55 -22.75
N ILE A 65 -19.59 -12.20 -23.83
CA ILE A 65 -19.37 -11.72 -25.21
C ILE A 65 -20.05 -10.37 -25.43
N MET A 66 -21.30 -10.22 -24.96
CA MET A 66 -22.02 -8.94 -25.05
C MET A 66 -21.33 -7.84 -24.23
N SER A 67 -20.79 -8.16 -23.05
CA SER A 67 -20.06 -7.18 -22.24
C SER A 67 -18.78 -6.71 -22.92
N ILE A 68 -18.02 -7.62 -23.54
CA ILE A 68 -16.82 -7.28 -24.32
C ILE A 68 -17.21 -6.41 -25.52
N TYR A 69 -18.32 -6.71 -26.20
CA TYR A 69 -18.83 -5.91 -27.31
C TYR A 69 -19.19 -4.48 -26.90
N LEU A 70 -19.91 -4.31 -25.78
CA LEU A 70 -20.27 -3.00 -25.25
C LEU A 70 -19.03 -2.21 -24.78
N ALA A 71 -18.07 -2.88 -24.14
CA ALA A 71 -16.79 -2.25 -23.77
C ALA A 71 -16.03 -1.75 -25.02
N ASP A 72 -16.01 -2.52 -26.11
CA ASP A 72 -15.42 -2.09 -27.37
C ASP A 72 -16.18 -0.93 -28.03
N LEU A 73 -17.51 -0.93 -27.95
CA LEU A 73 -18.33 0.18 -28.46
C LEU A 73 -17.96 1.50 -27.77
N MET A 74 -17.89 1.49 -26.44
CA MET A 74 -17.49 2.66 -25.65
C MET A 74 -16.03 3.04 -25.94
N ARG A 75 -15.13 2.05 -26.08
CA ARG A 75 -13.73 2.26 -26.48
C ARG A 75 -13.61 3.01 -27.82
N ARG A 76 -14.43 2.64 -28.81
CA ARG A 76 -14.47 3.30 -30.14
C ARG A 76 -14.91 4.77 -30.09
N THR A 77 -15.60 5.20 -29.04
CA THR A 77 -15.96 6.61 -28.82
C THR A 77 -14.85 7.45 -28.19
N SER A 78 -13.62 6.94 -28.12
CA SER A 78 -12.45 7.61 -27.52
C SER A 78 -12.56 7.90 -26.03
N ASP A 79 -13.41 7.16 -25.31
CA ASP A 79 -13.47 7.25 -23.85
C ASP A 79 -12.27 6.52 -23.19
N LEU A 80 -11.55 7.24 -22.33
CA LEU A 80 -10.34 6.74 -21.68
C LEU A 80 -10.66 5.62 -20.67
N SER A 81 -11.81 5.71 -19.99
CA SER A 81 -12.24 4.73 -18.99
C SER A 81 -12.59 3.40 -19.65
N ALA A 82 -13.31 3.44 -20.78
CA ALA A 82 -13.66 2.28 -21.58
C ALA A 82 -12.44 1.61 -22.21
N LYS A 83 -11.44 2.39 -22.69
CA LYS A 83 -10.14 1.84 -23.12
C LYS A 83 -9.48 1.06 -21.98
N ALA A 84 -9.41 1.63 -20.78
CA ALA A 84 -8.84 0.96 -19.62
C ALA A 84 -9.65 -0.30 -19.21
N LEU A 85 -10.98 -0.23 -19.23
CA LEU A 85 -11.85 -1.37 -18.93
C LEU A 85 -11.60 -2.54 -19.89
N PHE A 86 -11.48 -2.26 -21.18
CA PHE A 86 -11.21 -3.29 -22.18
C PHE A 86 -9.91 -4.06 -21.89
N PHE A 87 -8.86 -3.36 -21.43
CA PHE A 87 -7.62 -4.00 -20.97
C PHE A 87 -7.80 -4.82 -19.69
N ASP A 88 -8.57 -4.32 -18.71
CA ASP A 88 -8.89 -5.04 -17.48
C ASP A 88 -9.58 -6.38 -17.79
N ILE A 89 -10.54 -6.40 -18.71
CA ILE A 89 -11.24 -7.61 -19.14
C ILE A 89 -10.26 -8.61 -19.78
N PHE A 90 -9.36 -8.14 -20.64
CA PHE A 90 -8.32 -8.99 -21.23
C PHE A 90 -7.42 -9.65 -20.19
N ILE A 91 -6.96 -8.89 -19.18
CA ILE A 91 -6.14 -9.43 -18.09
C ILE A 91 -6.89 -10.48 -17.30
N ASP A 92 -8.17 -10.23 -16.97
CA ASP A 92 -8.96 -11.15 -16.18
C ASP A 92 -9.27 -12.45 -16.96
N LEU A 93 -9.48 -12.36 -18.28
CA LEU A 93 -9.57 -13.54 -19.17
C LEU A 93 -8.25 -14.33 -19.19
N GLU A 94 -7.10 -13.68 -19.36
CA GLU A 94 -5.78 -14.35 -19.35
C GLU A 94 -5.52 -15.08 -18.02
N ARG A 95 -5.90 -14.46 -16.89
CA ARG A 95 -5.79 -15.08 -15.57
C ARG A 95 -6.69 -16.29 -15.44
N ALA A 96 -7.93 -16.20 -15.93
CA ALA A 96 -8.88 -17.31 -15.92
C ALA A 96 -8.34 -18.48 -16.76
N ILE A 97 -7.93 -18.23 -18.00
CA ILE A 97 -7.34 -19.25 -18.91
C ILE A 97 -6.15 -19.96 -18.24
N ARG A 98 -5.21 -19.21 -17.62
CA ARG A 98 -4.07 -19.82 -16.90
C ARG A 98 -4.52 -20.66 -15.71
N ARG A 99 -5.53 -20.19 -14.96
CA ARG A 99 -6.11 -20.93 -13.84
C ARG A 99 -6.72 -22.25 -14.33
N ASP A 100 -7.46 -22.21 -15.44
CA ASP A 100 -8.13 -23.39 -15.98
C ASP A 100 -7.11 -24.42 -16.47
N ILE A 101 -6.05 -23.99 -17.16
CA ILE A 101 -4.92 -24.85 -17.54
C ILE A 101 -4.28 -25.48 -16.31
N PHE A 102 -3.98 -24.68 -15.28
CA PHE A 102 -3.38 -25.17 -14.05
C PHE A 102 -4.29 -26.16 -13.32
N CYS A 103 -5.59 -25.89 -13.25
CA CYS A 103 -6.58 -26.79 -12.68
C CYS A 103 -6.63 -28.11 -13.46
N ALA A 104 -6.78 -28.05 -14.78
CA ALA A 104 -6.78 -29.23 -15.65
C ALA A 104 -5.50 -30.06 -15.47
N GLU A 105 -4.32 -29.42 -15.40
CA GLU A 105 -3.04 -30.08 -15.16
C GLU A 105 -2.97 -30.73 -13.76
N LYS A 106 -3.39 -30.00 -12.71
CA LYS A 106 -3.44 -30.52 -11.34
C LYS A 106 -4.35 -31.74 -11.23
N TYR A 107 -5.51 -31.75 -11.89
CA TYR A 107 -6.43 -32.91 -11.90
C TYR A 107 -5.86 -34.10 -12.66
N LYS A 108 -5.12 -33.86 -13.74
CA LYS A 108 -4.39 -34.91 -14.48
C LYS A 108 -3.35 -35.62 -13.61
N TYR A 109 -2.72 -34.92 -12.67
CA TYR A 109 -1.65 -35.48 -11.81
C TYR A 109 -2.10 -35.86 -10.37
N SER A 110 -3.24 -35.38 -9.87
CA SER A 110 -3.74 -35.69 -8.52
C SER A 110 -4.50 -37.01 -8.41
N SER A 111 -4.72 -37.70 -9.53
CA SER A 111 -5.79 -38.70 -9.69
C SER A 111 -5.32 -40.16 -9.62
N LYS A 112 -4.28 -40.47 -8.83
CA LYS A 112 -3.89 -41.86 -8.54
C LYS A 112 -4.86 -42.62 -7.62
N ASP A 113 -5.71 -41.95 -6.81
CA ASP A 113 -6.42 -42.65 -5.71
C ASP A 113 -7.94 -42.38 -5.50
N VAL A 114 -8.70 -41.80 -6.44
CA VAL A 114 -10.14 -41.52 -6.21
C VAL A 114 -11.07 -42.08 -7.31
N LYS A 115 -12.09 -42.84 -6.88
CA LYS A 115 -13.14 -43.54 -7.66
C LYS A 115 -14.47 -42.76 -7.78
N GLU A 116 -14.45 -41.43 -7.77
CA GLU A 116 -15.63 -40.59 -8.07
C GLU A 116 -15.60 -40.06 -9.51
N PRO A 117 -16.72 -39.58 -10.09
CA PRO A 117 -16.91 -39.55 -11.54
C PRO A 117 -16.08 -38.46 -12.22
N LYS A 118 -14.83 -38.80 -12.55
CA LYS A 118 -13.81 -38.00 -13.24
C LYS A 118 -14.32 -37.23 -14.46
N LYS A 119 -15.33 -37.77 -15.15
CA LYS A 119 -15.87 -37.20 -16.40
C LYS A 119 -16.63 -35.89 -16.22
N SER A 120 -17.29 -35.64 -15.08
CA SER A 120 -18.13 -34.44 -14.94
C SER A 120 -17.29 -33.20 -14.64
N THR A 121 -16.32 -33.29 -13.73
CA THR A 121 -15.44 -32.17 -13.38
C THR A 121 -14.45 -31.84 -14.49
N GLU A 122 -13.90 -32.84 -15.18
CA GLU A 122 -13.08 -32.63 -16.38
C GLU A 122 -13.87 -31.93 -17.50
N ALA A 123 -15.14 -32.30 -17.69
CA ALA A 123 -16.02 -31.62 -18.66
C ALA A 123 -16.31 -30.18 -18.26
N THR A 124 -16.48 -29.89 -16.96
CA THR A 124 -16.64 -28.52 -16.47
C THR A 124 -15.40 -27.67 -16.76
N TYR A 125 -14.20 -28.11 -16.39
CA TYR A 125 -12.97 -27.33 -16.64
C TYR A 125 -12.66 -27.16 -18.14
N ALA A 126 -12.97 -28.18 -18.96
CA ALA A 126 -12.83 -28.06 -20.41
C ALA A 126 -13.78 -27.00 -20.99
N GLU A 127 -15.01 -26.93 -20.47
CA GLU A 127 -15.98 -25.91 -20.86
C GLU A 127 -15.60 -24.51 -20.34
N GLU A 128 -15.10 -24.40 -19.10
CA GLU A 128 -14.55 -23.15 -18.54
C GLU A 128 -13.46 -22.59 -19.47
N TYR A 129 -12.48 -23.43 -19.78
CA TYR A 129 -11.38 -23.09 -20.67
C TYR A 129 -11.87 -22.66 -22.06
N ARG A 130 -12.81 -23.42 -22.64
CA ARG A 130 -13.37 -23.12 -23.96
C ARG A 130 -14.06 -21.77 -23.98
N ILE A 131 -14.93 -21.47 -23.00
CA ILE A 131 -15.65 -20.19 -22.90
C ILE A 131 -14.68 -19.02 -22.76
N HIS A 132 -13.64 -19.14 -21.93
CA HIS A 132 -12.65 -18.08 -21.79
C HIS A 132 -11.82 -17.86 -23.06
N LEU A 133 -11.46 -18.92 -23.79
CA LEU A 133 -10.81 -18.81 -25.09
C LEU A 133 -11.71 -18.15 -26.14
N VAL A 134 -13.01 -18.48 -26.18
CA VAL A 134 -13.99 -17.80 -27.06
C VAL A 134 -14.01 -16.30 -26.76
N GLY A 135 -14.09 -15.92 -25.49
CA GLY A 135 -14.06 -14.51 -25.06
C GLY A 135 -12.80 -13.78 -25.53
N LYS A 136 -11.63 -14.43 -25.38
CA LYS A 136 -10.33 -13.88 -25.84
C LYS A 136 -10.27 -13.74 -27.36
N VAL A 137 -10.69 -14.75 -28.12
CA VAL A 137 -10.75 -14.70 -29.59
C VAL A 137 -11.65 -13.56 -30.04
N PHE A 138 -12.85 -13.46 -29.46
CA PHE A 138 -13.80 -12.41 -29.80
C PHE A 138 -13.21 -11.01 -29.57
N ALA A 139 -12.55 -10.82 -28.44
CA ALA A 139 -11.90 -9.54 -28.13
C ALA A 139 -10.78 -9.21 -29.14
N PHE A 140 -10.00 -10.19 -29.62
CA PHE A 140 -9.04 -9.97 -30.71
C PHE A 140 -9.72 -9.64 -32.04
N GLN A 141 -10.81 -10.31 -32.37
CA GLN A 141 -11.57 -10.04 -33.58
C GLN A 141 -12.16 -8.62 -33.59
N LEU A 142 -12.61 -8.12 -32.44
CA LEU A 142 -13.03 -6.73 -32.28
C LEU A 142 -11.88 -5.75 -32.53
N LEU A 143 -10.69 -6.03 -31.98
CA LEU A 143 -9.50 -5.21 -32.21
C LEU A 143 -9.08 -5.19 -33.69
N MET A 144 -9.25 -6.30 -34.39
CA MET A 144 -8.97 -6.39 -35.84
C MET A 144 -10.09 -5.79 -36.71
N GLY A 145 -11.22 -5.36 -36.13
CA GLY A 145 -12.38 -4.89 -36.87
C GLY A 145 -13.05 -5.99 -37.70
N SER A 146 -12.88 -7.26 -37.32
CA SER A 146 -13.35 -8.43 -38.07
C SER A 146 -14.68 -8.99 -37.56
N VAL A 147 -15.41 -8.23 -36.73
CA VAL A 147 -16.74 -8.59 -36.23
C VAL A 147 -17.79 -7.80 -36.99
N SER A 148 -18.70 -8.51 -37.65
CA SER A 148 -19.81 -7.91 -38.38
C SER A 148 -21.04 -7.70 -37.49
N GLY A 149 -21.85 -6.69 -37.82
CA GLY A 149 -23.02 -6.29 -37.03
C GLY A 149 -24.21 -7.25 -37.11
N ASP A 150 -24.25 -8.15 -38.10
CA ASP A 150 -25.26 -9.20 -38.26
C ASP A 150 -24.99 -10.44 -37.37
N GLU A 151 -23.77 -10.55 -36.84
CA GLU A 151 -23.38 -11.64 -35.94
C GLU A 151 -24.03 -11.53 -34.57
N LYS A 152 -24.05 -12.64 -33.82
CA LYS A 152 -24.71 -12.79 -32.52
C LYS A 152 -23.78 -13.43 -31.51
N ALA A 153 -23.93 -13.08 -30.23
CA ALA A 153 -23.14 -13.67 -29.15
C ALA A 153 -23.28 -15.21 -29.05
N SER A 154 -24.49 -15.74 -29.29
CA SER A 154 -24.75 -17.19 -29.29
C SER A 154 -23.94 -17.96 -30.34
N THR A 155 -23.64 -17.33 -31.49
CA THR A 155 -22.79 -17.93 -32.55
C THR A 155 -21.37 -18.17 -32.06
N TYR A 156 -20.84 -17.25 -31.24
CA TYR A 156 -19.49 -17.36 -30.67
C TYR A 156 -19.42 -18.44 -29.59
N VAL A 157 -20.39 -18.42 -28.67
CA VAL A 157 -20.47 -19.39 -27.57
C VAL A 157 -20.61 -20.83 -28.08
N SER A 158 -21.20 -21.02 -29.27
CA SER A 158 -21.41 -22.34 -29.88
C SER A 158 -20.19 -22.89 -30.66
N LYS A 159 -19.10 -22.12 -30.80
CA LYS A 159 -17.91 -22.56 -31.55
C LYS A 159 -17.22 -23.74 -30.88
N LYS A 160 -16.78 -24.70 -31.69
CA LYS A 160 -16.00 -25.86 -31.24
C LYS A 160 -14.55 -25.45 -30.94
N GLN A 161 -13.86 -26.21 -30.09
CA GLN A 161 -12.47 -25.96 -29.70
C GLN A 161 -11.53 -25.84 -30.93
N GLU A 162 -11.69 -26.71 -31.92
CA GLU A 162 -10.89 -26.70 -33.16
C GLU A 162 -11.03 -25.38 -33.94
N GLU A 163 -12.25 -24.82 -33.99
CA GLU A 163 -12.50 -23.54 -34.64
C GLU A 163 -11.88 -22.38 -33.84
N ILE A 164 -11.95 -22.45 -32.51
CA ILE A 164 -11.36 -21.47 -31.60
C ILE A 164 -9.83 -21.45 -31.76
N ASP A 165 -9.19 -22.62 -31.78
CA ASP A 165 -7.75 -22.76 -31.96
C ASP A 165 -7.31 -22.22 -33.32
N SER A 166 -8.04 -22.55 -34.39
CA SER A 166 -7.77 -22.00 -35.72
C SER A 166 -7.89 -20.46 -35.76
N LEU A 167 -8.84 -19.89 -35.03
CA LEU A 167 -9.00 -18.44 -34.93
C LEU A 167 -7.88 -17.79 -34.11
N LEU A 168 -7.44 -18.42 -33.02
CA LEU A 168 -6.28 -17.97 -32.25
C LEU A 168 -5.01 -17.97 -33.10
N ASP A 169 -4.78 -19.02 -33.89
CA ASP A 169 -3.66 -19.11 -34.82
C ASP A 169 -3.73 -18.00 -35.87
N SER A 170 -4.91 -17.71 -36.40
CA SER A 170 -5.12 -16.59 -37.32
C SER A 170 -4.82 -15.23 -36.67
N CYS A 171 -5.31 -15.01 -35.44
CA CYS A 171 -5.01 -13.81 -34.67
C CYS A 171 -3.51 -13.65 -34.41
N SER A 172 -2.79 -14.76 -34.16
CA SER A 172 -1.35 -14.75 -33.94
C SER A 172 -0.58 -14.28 -35.17
N LYS A 173 -1.06 -14.62 -36.38
CA LYS A 173 -0.50 -14.14 -37.66
C LYS A 173 -0.77 -12.65 -37.87
N SER A 174 -1.93 -12.16 -37.42
CA SER A 174 -2.31 -10.74 -37.44
C SER A 174 -1.72 -9.93 -36.27
N SER A 175 -0.67 -10.41 -35.60
CA SER A 175 -0.21 -9.86 -34.31
C SER A 175 0.17 -8.38 -34.34
N ILE A 176 0.55 -7.81 -35.49
CA ILE A 176 0.95 -6.40 -35.59
C ILE A 176 -0.24 -5.48 -35.27
N LEU A 177 -1.38 -5.67 -35.96
CA LEU A 177 -2.60 -4.88 -35.74
C LEU A 177 -3.09 -5.03 -34.30
N ILE A 178 -3.08 -6.25 -33.78
CA ILE A 178 -3.48 -6.54 -32.40
C ILE A 178 -2.53 -5.83 -31.41
N LYS A 179 -1.21 -5.87 -31.63
CA LYS A 179 -0.21 -5.22 -30.77
C LYS A 179 -0.37 -3.71 -30.75
N GLU A 180 -0.66 -3.08 -31.88
CA GLU A 180 -0.87 -1.64 -31.97
C GLU A 180 -2.09 -1.19 -31.15
N PHE A 181 -3.24 -1.85 -31.33
CA PHE A 181 -4.43 -1.52 -30.55
C PHE A 181 -4.28 -1.85 -29.07
N LEU A 182 -3.62 -2.97 -28.73
CA LEU A 182 -3.30 -3.30 -27.35
C LEU A 182 -2.34 -2.29 -26.73
N ALA A 183 -1.40 -1.71 -27.49
CA ALA A 183 -0.51 -0.67 -26.99
C ALA A 183 -1.25 0.64 -26.68
N ASP A 184 -2.17 1.08 -27.54
CA ASP A 184 -3.04 2.25 -27.28
C ASP A 184 -3.91 2.05 -26.03
N VAL A 185 -4.51 0.87 -25.93
CA VAL A 185 -5.32 0.46 -24.79
C VAL A 185 -4.47 0.37 -23.50
N ALA A 186 -3.27 -0.21 -23.58
CA ALA A 186 -2.36 -0.33 -22.44
C ALA A 186 -1.82 1.02 -21.98
N HIS A 187 -1.55 1.96 -22.90
CA HIS A 187 -1.15 3.33 -22.56
C HIS A 187 -2.29 4.06 -21.82
N SER A 188 -3.51 3.94 -22.33
CA SER A 188 -4.71 4.53 -21.71
C SER A 188 -4.99 3.91 -20.33
N TRP A 189 -4.85 2.59 -20.20
CA TRP A 189 -4.94 1.88 -18.94
C TRP A 189 -3.85 2.30 -17.94
N GLY A 190 -2.61 2.46 -18.41
CA GLY A 190 -1.50 2.99 -17.63
C GLY A 190 -1.81 4.37 -17.07
N SER A 191 -2.25 5.30 -17.93
CA SER A 191 -2.64 6.65 -17.53
C SER A 191 -3.83 6.67 -16.56
N GLU A 192 -4.85 5.85 -16.76
CA GLU A 192 -6.01 5.76 -15.87
C GLU A 192 -5.64 5.11 -14.53
N LYS A 193 -4.77 4.09 -14.55
CA LYS A 193 -4.23 3.45 -13.35
C LYS A 193 -3.32 4.40 -12.59
N GLU A 194 -2.51 5.20 -13.27
CA GLU A 194 -1.68 6.26 -12.68
C GLU A 194 -2.56 7.37 -12.10
N LYS A 195 -3.59 7.86 -12.82
CA LYS A 195 -4.57 8.81 -12.27
C LYS A 195 -5.28 8.24 -11.05
N ARG A 196 -5.69 6.97 -11.09
CA ARG A 196 -6.27 6.28 -9.93
C ARG A 196 -5.25 6.12 -8.82
N HIS A 197 -4.01 5.75 -9.09
CA HIS A 197 -2.93 5.66 -8.10
C HIS A 197 -2.67 7.04 -7.51
N CYS A 198 -2.34 8.06 -8.29
CA CYS A 198 -2.18 9.44 -7.83
C CYS A 198 -3.40 9.93 -7.03
N SER A 199 -4.63 9.66 -7.45
CA SER A 199 -5.85 10.06 -6.73
C SER A 199 -6.16 9.22 -5.48
N THR A 200 -5.77 7.94 -5.44
CA THR A 200 -5.85 7.10 -4.23
C THR A 200 -4.73 7.43 -3.29
N THR A 201 -3.49 7.59 -3.75
CA THR A 201 -2.37 8.14 -2.99
C THR A 201 -2.72 9.52 -2.42
N LEU A 202 -3.42 10.40 -3.15
CA LEU A 202 -3.96 11.68 -2.63
C LEU A 202 -5.10 11.49 -1.61
N LYS A 203 -5.96 10.47 -1.76
CA LYS A 203 -7.04 10.16 -0.79
C LYS A 203 -6.54 9.43 0.46
N PHE A 204 -5.43 8.70 0.37
CA PHE A 204 -4.80 7.96 1.46
C PHE A 204 -3.61 8.72 2.08
N ALA A 205 -3.18 9.83 1.47
CA ALA A 205 -2.30 10.80 2.08
C ALA A 205 -3.12 11.61 3.08
N THR A 206 -3.03 11.24 4.36
CA THR A 206 -3.53 12.10 5.42
C THR A 206 -2.44 13.15 5.68
N SER A 207 -2.67 14.39 5.29
CA SER A 207 -1.83 15.51 5.73
C SER A 207 -2.24 15.87 7.16
N PHE A 208 -1.37 15.64 8.13
CA PHE A 208 -1.55 16.19 9.47
C PHE A 208 -1.19 17.67 9.43
N ASN A 209 -2.19 18.54 9.54
CA ASN A 209 -1.96 19.97 9.64
C ASN A 209 -2.96 20.59 10.60
N LEU A 210 -2.51 20.89 11.81
CA LEU A 210 -3.18 21.83 12.71
C LEU A 210 -2.12 22.65 13.47
N GLN A 211 -1.38 23.48 12.72
CA GLN A 211 -1.05 24.89 12.97
C GLN A 211 0.25 25.32 12.25
N GLN A 212 0.29 26.58 11.81
CA GLN A 212 1.43 27.19 11.11
C GLN A 212 2.68 27.15 12.00
N GLY A 213 3.63 26.26 11.70
CA GLY A 213 4.93 26.19 12.36
C GLY A 213 5.56 24.79 12.42
N GLU A 214 4.79 23.71 12.25
CA GLU A 214 5.29 22.35 12.46
C GLU A 214 5.32 21.49 11.19
N ARG A 215 6.37 20.66 11.07
CA ARG A 215 6.70 19.82 9.92
C ARG A 215 5.61 18.78 9.65
N THR A 216 5.08 18.77 8.43
CA THR A 216 4.03 17.85 7.97
C THR A 216 4.60 16.44 7.76
N VAL A 217 4.09 15.44 8.48
CA VAL A 217 4.35 14.02 8.19
C VAL A 217 3.29 13.53 7.21
N LEU A 218 3.71 12.98 6.08
CA LEU A 218 2.81 12.40 5.08
C LEU A 218 2.78 10.88 5.29
N LEU A 219 1.66 10.38 5.81
CA LEU A 219 1.38 8.95 5.88
C LEU A 219 0.85 8.52 4.51
N ALA A 220 1.59 7.69 3.79
CA ALA A 220 1.14 7.08 2.54
C ALA A 220 1.05 5.56 2.70
N ASN A 221 -0.10 4.98 2.33
CA ASN A 221 -0.21 3.54 2.18
C ASN A 221 0.51 3.12 0.89
N LEU A 222 1.45 2.18 0.98
CA LEU A 222 1.86 1.44 -0.21
C LEU A 222 0.78 0.40 -0.49
N ILE A 223 0.03 0.60 -1.57
CA ILE A 223 -0.72 -0.51 -2.16
C ILE A 223 0.35 -1.49 -2.65
N THR A 224 0.57 -2.60 -1.95
CA THR A 224 1.30 -3.75 -2.52
C THR A 224 0.57 -4.15 -3.80
N PRO A 225 1.15 -3.92 -4.99
CA PRO A 225 0.48 -4.29 -6.21
C PRO A 225 0.49 -5.81 -6.34
N LYS A 226 -0.60 -6.37 -6.87
CA LYS A 226 -0.73 -7.82 -7.17
C LYS A 226 0.17 -8.29 -8.34
N ILE A 227 1.12 -7.47 -8.77
CA ILE A 227 2.16 -7.77 -9.77
C ILE A 227 3.42 -7.13 -9.23
N ALA A 228 4.59 -7.73 -9.49
CA ALA A 228 5.90 -7.18 -9.11
C ALA A 228 6.04 -5.72 -9.60
N SER A 229 5.70 -4.77 -8.74
CA SER A 229 6.23 -3.42 -8.88
C SER A 229 7.61 -3.42 -8.24
N LEU A 230 8.49 -2.62 -8.81
CA LEU A 230 9.64 -2.16 -8.06
C LEU A 230 9.12 -1.54 -6.76
N PRO A 231 9.67 -1.90 -5.59
CA PRO A 231 9.36 -1.20 -4.35
C PRO A 231 9.69 0.27 -4.59
N ILE A 232 8.70 1.15 -4.43
CA ILE A 232 8.95 2.60 -4.53
C ILE A 232 10.00 2.92 -3.48
N LEU A 233 11.19 3.30 -3.94
CA LEU A 233 12.30 3.61 -3.05
C LEU A 233 11.98 4.94 -2.35
N THR A 234 12.39 5.09 -1.09
CA THR A 234 12.18 6.34 -0.33
C THR A 234 12.65 7.59 -1.08
N GLY A 235 13.66 7.47 -1.96
CA GLY A 235 14.13 8.55 -2.84
C GLY A 235 13.17 8.94 -3.97
N GLU A 236 12.35 8.02 -4.47
CA GLU A 236 11.34 8.31 -5.50
C GLU A 236 10.15 9.08 -4.93
N LEU A 237 9.80 8.82 -3.66
CA LEU A 237 8.79 9.60 -2.92
C LEU A 237 9.23 11.06 -2.65
N GLN A 238 10.53 11.32 -2.52
CA GLN A 238 11.06 12.68 -2.35
C GLN A 238 10.88 13.56 -3.59
N LEU A 239 10.86 12.95 -4.78
CA LEU A 239 10.59 13.66 -6.04
C LEU A 239 9.11 14.09 -6.15
N LEU A 240 8.20 13.35 -5.52
CA LEU A 240 6.76 13.62 -5.52
C LEU A 240 6.35 14.64 -4.46
N PHE A 241 7.13 14.78 -3.38
CA PHE A 241 6.86 15.71 -2.28
C PHE A 241 8.08 16.60 -1.95
N PRO A 242 8.49 17.48 -2.89
CA PRO A 242 9.62 18.37 -2.66
C PRO A 242 9.34 19.31 -1.48
N GLY A 243 10.24 19.32 -0.49
CA GLY A 243 10.13 20.14 0.73
C GLY A 243 9.73 19.38 2.01
N HIS A 244 9.24 18.14 1.91
CA HIS A 244 8.81 17.32 3.05
C HIS A 244 9.82 16.24 3.47
N THR A 245 11.10 16.50 3.20
CA THR A 245 12.20 15.52 3.17
C THR A 245 12.51 14.81 4.48
N SER A 246 12.00 15.27 5.63
CA SER A 246 12.52 14.81 6.91
C SER A 246 11.86 13.55 7.50
N MET A 247 10.71 13.06 7.02
CA MET A 247 10.04 11.90 7.65
C MET A 247 8.87 11.35 6.81
N LEU A 248 9.16 10.59 5.75
CA LEU A 248 8.16 9.80 5.03
C LEU A 248 8.12 8.39 5.64
N PHE A 249 7.03 8.06 6.34
CA PHE A 249 6.76 6.69 6.81
C PHE A 249 5.73 6.04 5.89
N VAL A 250 6.04 4.84 5.41
CA VAL A 250 5.16 4.07 4.55
C VAL A 250 4.60 2.89 5.32
N GLU A 251 3.27 2.88 5.51
CA GLU A 251 2.57 1.86 6.26
C GLU A 251 1.94 0.81 5.32
N ASN A 252 2.13 -0.47 5.65
CA ASN A 252 1.51 -1.61 4.94
C ASN A 252 0.26 -2.16 5.66
N SER A 253 -0.11 -1.60 6.81
CA SER A 253 -1.33 -1.93 7.58
C SER A 253 -2.47 -0.95 7.28
N MET A 254 -3.71 -1.46 7.29
CA MET A 254 -4.91 -0.62 7.16
C MET A 254 -5.00 0.36 8.33
N PRO A 255 -5.32 1.65 8.11
CA PRO A 255 -5.53 2.59 9.20
C PRO A 255 -6.79 2.21 9.97
N GLY A 256 -6.64 2.08 11.28
CA GLY A 256 -7.74 1.93 12.22
C GLY A 256 -8.24 3.31 12.59
N VAL A 257 -9.54 3.44 12.82
CA VAL A 257 -10.10 4.68 13.38
C VAL A 257 -9.67 4.73 14.84
N VAL A 258 -8.81 5.68 15.21
CA VAL A 258 -8.52 5.97 16.63
C VAL A 258 -9.83 6.41 17.27
N SER A 259 -10.24 5.71 18.32
CA SER A 259 -11.51 5.98 18.99
C SER A 259 -11.52 7.42 19.54
N GLU A 260 -12.70 8.04 19.58
CA GLU A 260 -12.83 9.42 20.09
C GLU A 260 -12.42 9.53 21.56
N ASN A 261 -12.57 8.44 22.33
CA ASN A 261 -12.11 8.36 23.72
C ASN A 261 -10.58 8.36 23.80
N THR A 262 -9.92 7.54 22.98
CA THR A 262 -8.45 7.49 22.90
C THR A 262 -7.89 8.87 22.53
N LYS A 263 -8.55 9.61 21.63
CA LYS A 263 -8.12 10.99 21.29
C LYS A 263 -8.22 11.95 22.48
N LYS A 264 -9.33 11.93 23.23
CA LYS A 264 -9.51 12.80 24.41
C LYS A 264 -8.50 12.46 25.52
N GLU A 265 -8.22 11.18 25.72
CA GLU A 265 -7.21 10.73 26.68
C GLU A 265 -5.80 11.14 26.25
N LEU A 266 -5.48 11.07 24.96
CA LEU A 266 -4.20 11.53 24.40
C LEU A 266 -3.96 13.03 24.56
N GLU A 267 -4.99 13.83 24.33
CA GLU A 267 -4.91 15.28 24.56
C GLU A 267 -4.69 15.61 26.04
N ALA A 268 -5.21 14.80 26.96
CA ALA A 268 -4.98 14.97 28.40
C ALA A 268 -3.52 14.62 28.79
N LEU A 269 -2.97 13.55 28.20
CA LEU A 269 -1.57 13.12 28.41
C LEU A 269 -0.54 14.14 27.90
N ALA A 270 -0.84 14.79 26.79
CA ALA A 270 0.02 15.82 26.20
C ALA A 270 0.05 17.11 27.04
N LYS A 271 -1.04 17.40 27.77
CA LYS A 271 -1.21 18.66 28.51
C LYS A 271 -0.80 18.56 29.98
N THR A 272 -0.97 17.39 30.61
CA THR A 272 -0.83 17.23 32.06
C THR A 272 -0.18 15.91 32.46
N SER A 273 0.53 15.91 33.59
CA SER A 273 1.03 14.67 34.19
C SER A 273 -0.14 13.93 34.84
N ILE A 274 -0.27 12.63 34.58
CA ILE A 274 -1.36 11.79 35.08
C ILE A 274 -0.89 10.80 36.15
N SER A 275 -1.81 10.32 36.98
CA SER A 275 -1.49 9.39 38.06
C SER A 275 -1.05 8.02 37.52
N LYS A 276 -0.18 7.28 38.24
CA LYS A 276 0.27 5.94 37.82
C LYS A 276 -0.88 4.96 37.56
N SER A 277 -1.94 5.02 38.37
CA SER A 277 -3.15 4.19 38.20
C SER A 277 -3.84 4.46 36.86
N ASP A 278 -3.88 5.72 36.44
CA ASP A 278 -4.49 6.11 35.16
C ASP A 278 -3.56 5.79 33.98
N GLN A 279 -2.24 5.88 34.18
CA GLN A 279 -1.24 5.44 33.20
C GLN A 279 -1.41 3.95 32.88
N ASP A 280 -1.52 3.10 33.91
CA ASP A 280 -1.64 1.65 33.73
C ASP A 280 -2.95 1.27 33.04
N LYS A 281 -4.07 1.91 33.40
CA LYS A 281 -5.37 1.67 32.75
C LYS A 281 -5.35 2.04 31.27
N LEU A 282 -4.77 3.17 30.93
CA LEU A 282 -4.63 3.64 29.56
C LEU A 282 -3.73 2.69 28.74
N LEU A 283 -2.60 2.29 29.30
CA LEU A 283 -1.69 1.37 28.61
C LEU A 283 -2.33 -0.01 28.40
N GLN A 284 -3.23 -0.45 29.30
CA GLN A 284 -3.98 -1.69 29.11
C GLN A 284 -5.06 -1.59 28.03
N SER A 285 -5.74 -0.44 27.90
CA SER A 285 -6.77 -0.24 26.86
C SER A 285 -6.18 0.03 25.47
N LEU A 286 -4.94 0.55 25.41
CA LEU A 286 -4.30 0.94 24.16
C LEU A 286 -3.95 -0.26 23.28
N THR A 287 -4.60 -0.34 22.11
CA THR A 287 -4.28 -1.33 21.09
C THR A 287 -2.93 -1.01 20.43
N GLU A 288 -2.28 -2.03 19.86
CA GLU A 288 -1.04 -1.83 19.10
C GLU A 288 -1.21 -0.82 17.96
N GLN A 289 -2.37 -0.84 17.30
CA GLN A 289 -2.67 0.07 16.19
C GLN A 289 -2.79 1.53 16.64
N GLU A 290 -3.42 1.77 17.79
CA GLU A 290 -3.48 3.10 18.38
C GLU A 290 -2.11 3.56 18.87
N ALA A 291 -1.33 2.67 19.51
CA ALA A 291 0.05 2.96 19.93
C ALA A 291 0.92 3.39 18.75
N ARG A 292 0.82 2.69 17.60
CA ARG A 292 1.51 3.07 16.37
C ARG A 292 1.08 4.45 15.87
N HIS A 293 -0.22 4.74 15.88
CA HIS A 293 -0.72 6.05 15.44
C HIS A 293 -0.17 7.19 16.31
N ILE A 294 -0.11 6.99 17.61
CA ILE A 294 0.46 7.96 18.56
C ILE A 294 1.95 8.15 18.31
N ALA A 295 2.70 7.05 18.16
CA ALA A 295 4.14 7.09 17.94
C ALA A 295 4.54 7.75 16.61
N LEU A 296 3.68 7.73 15.60
CA LEU A 296 3.90 8.40 14.32
C LEU A 296 3.58 9.90 14.36
N ASN A 297 2.80 10.36 15.34
CA ASN A 297 2.53 11.77 15.56
C ASN A 297 3.65 12.39 16.39
N THR A 298 4.65 12.99 15.72
CA THR A 298 5.86 13.50 16.37
C THR A 298 5.58 14.56 17.44
N SER A 299 4.67 15.50 17.20
CA SER A 299 4.36 16.55 18.19
C SER A 299 3.68 15.95 19.42
N LEU A 300 2.68 15.09 19.23
CA LEU A 300 2.01 14.39 20.32
C LEU A 300 2.99 13.50 21.10
N LEU A 301 3.87 12.77 20.40
CA LEU A 301 4.89 11.94 21.04
C LEU A 301 5.87 12.79 21.85
N CYS A 302 6.28 13.95 21.33
CA CYS A 302 7.13 14.92 22.03
C CYS A 302 6.42 15.49 23.28
N ASP A 303 5.16 15.86 23.17
CA ASP A 303 4.37 16.40 24.29
C ASP A 303 4.18 15.34 25.39
N ILE A 304 3.89 14.09 25.01
CA ILE A 304 3.80 12.97 25.96
C ILE A 304 5.18 12.70 26.58
N ALA A 305 6.27 12.74 25.82
CA ALA A 305 7.62 12.58 26.36
C ALA A 305 7.95 13.67 27.39
N GLU A 306 7.51 14.91 27.14
CA GLU A 306 7.76 16.06 28.01
C GLU A 306 6.98 16.00 29.34
N LYS A 307 5.77 15.43 29.33
CA LYS A 307 4.89 15.38 30.52
C LYS A 307 4.88 14.02 31.23
N ASN A 308 5.04 12.93 30.48
CA ASN A 308 4.83 11.56 30.91
C ASN A 308 5.81 10.59 30.19
N PRO A 309 7.13 10.67 30.45
CA PRO A 309 8.14 9.87 29.74
C PRO A 309 7.96 8.35 29.89
N SER A 310 7.44 7.87 31.02
CA SER A 310 7.10 6.45 31.24
C SER A 310 6.02 5.95 30.28
N VAL A 311 4.99 6.77 30.05
CA VAL A 311 3.89 6.45 29.13
C VAL A 311 4.40 6.46 27.69
N CYS A 312 5.23 7.45 27.33
CA CYS A 312 5.87 7.52 26.02
C CYS A 312 6.71 6.25 25.73
N ALA A 313 7.53 5.81 26.70
CA ALA A 313 8.29 4.57 26.60
C ALA A 313 7.40 3.34 26.38
N ALA A 314 6.35 3.18 27.19
CA ALA A 314 5.43 2.05 27.06
C ALA A 314 4.65 2.04 25.73
N ILE A 315 4.33 3.21 25.17
CA ILE A 315 3.76 3.33 23.82
C ILE A 315 4.77 2.83 22.77
N LEU A 316 6.03 3.25 22.88
CA LEU A 316 7.10 2.83 21.97
C LEU A 316 7.45 1.34 22.06
N GLU A 317 7.26 0.71 23.22
CA GLU A 317 7.43 -0.74 23.38
C GLU A 317 6.31 -1.57 22.75
N LYS A 318 5.11 -1.00 22.60
CA LYS A 318 3.96 -1.66 21.98
C LYS A 318 4.01 -1.70 20.46
N ILE A 319 4.93 -0.99 19.83
CA ILE A 319 4.98 -0.85 18.36
C ILE A 319 6.07 -1.73 17.73
N PRO A 320 5.93 -2.12 16.44
CA PRO A 320 6.96 -2.87 15.73
C PRO A 320 8.26 -2.08 15.62
N ARG A 321 9.39 -2.81 15.62
CA ARG A 321 10.74 -2.23 15.48
C ARG A 321 10.90 -1.33 14.25
N SER A 322 10.21 -1.64 13.15
CA SER A 322 10.23 -0.83 11.92
C SER A 322 9.68 0.59 12.13
N THR A 323 8.66 0.73 12.99
CA THR A 323 8.04 2.00 13.34
C THR A 323 8.81 2.68 14.47
N LEU A 324 9.32 1.90 15.42
CA LEU A 324 10.08 2.39 16.58
C LEU A 324 11.25 3.28 16.19
N ASN A 325 12.10 2.82 15.27
CA ASN A 325 13.25 3.59 14.81
C ASN A 325 12.85 4.94 14.20
N PHE A 326 11.77 4.95 13.41
CA PHE A 326 11.25 6.18 12.82
C PHE A 326 10.78 7.14 13.91
N SER A 327 9.94 6.67 14.83
CA SER A 327 9.40 7.47 15.93
C SER A 327 10.49 8.05 16.84
N ILE A 328 11.56 7.29 17.11
CA ILE A 328 12.72 7.77 17.86
C ILE A 328 13.45 8.88 17.09
N GLN A 329 13.71 8.67 15.80
CA GLN A 329 14.32 9.70 14.96
C GLN A 329 13.46 10.96 14.89
N SER A 330 12.14 10.79 14.83
CA SER A 330 11.18 11.89 14.85
C SER A 330 11.26 12.67 16.15
N ALA A 331 11.20 11.98 17.29
CA ALA A 331 11.29 12.62 18.60
C ALA A 331 12.62 13.36 18.78
N LEU A 332 13.75 12.74 18.43
CA LEU A 332 15.09 13.33 18.53
C LEU A 332 15.31 14.57 17.64
N ASN A 333 14.55 14.68 16.54
CA ASN A 333 14.56 15.84 15.65
C ASN A 333 13.42 16.84 15.94
N GLY A 334 12.57 16.54 16.92
CA GLY A 334 11.41 17.31 17.32
C GLY A 334 11.73 18.41 18.33
N ASN A 335 10.68 19.00 18.91
CA ASN A 335 10.79 20.13 19.84
C ASN A 335 10.90 19.71 21.33
N ALA A 336 10.84 18.42 21.66
CA ALA A 336 10.97 17.95 23.03
C ALA A 336 12.37 18.20 23.60
N ARG A 337 12.46 18.43 24.92
CA ARG A 337 13.76 18.58 25.57
C ARG A 337 14.53 17.27 25.52
N LEU A 338 15.82 17.36 25.21
CA LEU A 338 16.68 16.19 25.07
C LEU A 338 16.72 15.33 26.34
N GLU A 339 16.62 15.94 27.53
CA GLU A 339 16.59 15.21 28.80
C GLU A 339 15.39 14.27 28.93
N ASN A 340 14.22 14.67 28.40
CA ASN A 340 13.00 13.88 28.47
C ASN A 340 13.01 12.76 27.44
N ILE A 341 13.52 13.01 26.24
CA ILE A 341 13.73 11.98 25.23
C ILE A 341 14.76 10.95 25.72
N GLU A 342 15.84 11.41 26.37
CA GLU A 342 16.85 10.56 26.99
C GLU A 342 16.23 9.63 28.05
N ALA A 343 15.35 10.14 28.91
CA ALA A 343 14.62 9.33 29.89
C ALA A 343 13.73 8.27 29.23
N VAL A 344 13.07 8.60 28.12
CA VAL A 344 12.28 7.64 27.32
C VAL A 344 13.17 6.55 26.75
N LEU A 345 14.30 6.92 26.12
CA LEU A 345 15.23 5.98 25.50
C LEU A 345 15.84 5.00 26.51
N LEU A 346 16.16 5.46 27.73
CA LEU A 346 16.64 4.61 28.81
C LEU A 346 15.64 3.52 29.20
N LEU A 347 14.35 3.86 29.27
CA LEU A 347 13.29 2.90 29.57
C LEU A 347 13.15 1.83 28.48
N ILE A 348 13.25 2.23 27.21
CA ILE A 348 13.13 1.32 26.06
C ILE A 348 14.47 0.75 25.56
N SER A 349 15.53 0.86 26.35
CA SER A 349 16.92 0.54 25.96
C SER A 349 17.13 -0.87 25.40
N HIS A 350 16.29 -1.82 25.80
CA HIS A 350 16.32 -3.21 25.32
C HIS A 350 15.70 -3.40 23.92
N SER A 351 14.97 -2.41 23.42
CA SER A 351 14.29 -2.41 22.11
C SER A 351 15.01 -1.54 21.08
N LEU A 352 16.03 -0.78 21.49
CA LEU A 352 16.83 0.08 20.62
C LEU A 352 17.77 -0.74 19.74
N ASP A 353 17.93 -0.29 18.49
CA ASP A 353 18.93 -0.82 17.57
C ASP A 353 20.12 0.13 17.41
N GLN A 354 21.15 -0.35 16.71
CA GLN A 354 22.36 0.40 16.40
C GLN A 354 22.09 1.75 15.72
N LYS A 355 21.07 1.83 14.85
CA LYS A 355 20.75 3.04 14.09
C LYS A 355 20.17 4.11 15.01
N SER A 356 19.24 3.74 15.88
CA SER A 356 18.62 4.64 16.85
C SER A 356 19.65 5.24 17.81
N ILE A 357 20.58 4.42 18.29
CA ILE A 357 21.65 4.87 19.20
C ILE A 357 22.63 5.81 18.50
N ASN A 358 23.05 5.51 17.27
CA ASN A 358 23.92 6.41 16.50
C ASN A 358 23.28 7.78 16.26
N ILE A 359 21.97 7.82 16.05
CA ILE A 359 21.25 9.08 15.83
C ILE A 359 21.13 9.87 17.13
N PHE A 360 20.86 9.20 18.24
CA PHE A 360 20.91 9.83 19.57
C PHE A 360 22.30 10.44 19.83
N ILE A 361 23.38 9.69 19.62
CA ILE A 361 24.77 10.16 19.79
C ILE A 361 25.02 11.41 18.94
N ALA A 362 24.70 11.35 17.64
CA ALA A 362 24.95 12.47 16.72
C ALA A 362 24.18 13.73 17.12
N GLN A 363 22.92 13.61 17.57
CA GLN A 363 22.12 14.75 18.02
C GLN A 363 22.63 15.32 19.35
N TYR A 364 22.98 14.45 20.30
CA TYR A 364 23.51 14.89 21.59
C TYR A 364 24.85 15.61 21.42
N LEU A 365 25.76 15.07 20.60
CA LEU A 365 27.03 15.72 20.25
C LEU A 365 26.80 17.07 19.57
N LYS A 366 25.83 17.17 18.66
CA LYS A 366 25.45 18.45 18.04
C LYS A 366 25.00 19.48 19.07
N VAL A 367 24.22 19.10 20.07
CA VAL A 367 23.81 19.97 21.18
C VAL A 367 25.02 20.38 22.02
N LEU A 368 25.90 19.42 22.38
CA LEU A 368 27.13 19.67 23.15
C LEU A 368 28.14 20.58 22.45
N ASN A 369 28.18 20.54 21.11
CA ASN A 369 29.08 21.36 20.29
C ASN A 369 28.49 22.74 19.96
N ASN A 370 27.19 22.96 20.17
CA ASN A 370 26.55 24.24 19.87
C ASN A 370 26.81 25.27 20.99
N LYS A 371 27.81 26.13 20.76
CA LYS A 371 28.34 27.11 21.74
C LYS A 371 27.30 28.10 22.29
N SER A 372 26.16 28.31 21.62
CA SER A 372 25.14 29.27 22.05
C SER A 372 24.24 28.77 23.20
N LEU A 373 24.21 27.45 23.46
CA LEU A 373 23.27 26.84 24.41
C LEU A 373 23.93 26.43 25.75
N LEU A 374 25.25 26.54 25.87
CA LEU A 374 26.03 25.93 26.97
C LEU A 374 26.84 26.94 27.78
N LEU A 375 26.24 28.07 28.12
CA LEU A 375 26.78 28.96 29.15
C LEU A 375 26.50 28.35 30.54
N GLY A 376 27.33 27.41 30.98
CA GLY A 376 27.45 27.06 32.41
C GLY A 376 27.53 25.59 32.80
N ASN A 377 27.21 24.62 31.92
CA ASN A 377 27.07 23.21 32.37
C ASN A 377 27.63 22.11 31.45
N ARG A 378 28.68 22.42 30.68
CA ARG A 378 29.25 21.50 29.68
C ARG A 378 29.76 20.18 30.28
N ASN A 379 30.42 20.24 31.44
CA ASN A 379 31.00 19.06 32.08
C ASN A 379 29.93 18.13 32.68
N GLU A 380 28.88 18.68 33.30
CA GLU A 380 27.76 17.86 33.78
C GLU A 380 26.99 17.21 32.64
N ASN A 381 26.77 17.94 31.53
CA ASN A 381 26.10 17.38 30.35
C ASN A 381 26.96 16.30 29.66
N ALA A 382 28.29 16.47 29.63
CA ALA A 382 29.21 15.43 29.17
C ALA A 382 29.16 14.19 30.07
N LYS A 383 29.15 14.37 31.39
CA LYS A 383 29.03 13.28 32.36
C LYS A 383 27.71 12.52 32.20
N LYS A 384 26.61 13.25 32.04
CA LYS A 384 25.28 12.67 31.81
C LYS A 384 25.25 11.87 30.51
N PHE A 385 25.77 12.44 29.42
CA PHE A 385 25.87 11.78 28.13
C PHE A 385 26.64 10.45 28.19
N ILE A 386 27.84 10.45 28.78
CA ILE A 386 28.65 9.23 28.90
C ILE A 386 28.00 8.19 29.81
N SER A 387 27.37 8.63 30.91
CA SER A 387 26.62 7.72 31.80
C SER A 387 25.46 7.05 31.05
N THR A 388 24.75 7.79 30.21
CA THR A 388 23.65 7.27 29.40
C THR A 388 24.15 6.31 28.31
N LEU A 389 25.28 6.60 27.66
CA LEU A 389 25.91 5.65 26.74
C LEU A 389 26.34 4.36 27.44
N TYR A 390 26.86 4.48 28.66
CA TYR A 390 27.22 3.32 29.48
C TYR A 390 25.99 2.44 29.77
N GLU A 391 24.85 3.06 30.11
CA GLU A 391 23.60 2.35 30.31
C GLU A 391 23.11 1.67 29.02
N PHE A 392 23.24 2.30 27.85
CA PHE A 392 22.85 1.70 26.57
C PHE A 392 23.74 0.55 26.10
N VAL A 393 25.06 0.72 26.19
CA VAL A 393 26.06 -0.17 25.57
C VAL A 393 26.50 -1.27 26.54
N VAL A 394 26.75 -0.93 27.80
CA VAL A 394 27.37 -1.85 28.77
C VAL A 394 26.33 -2.53 29.66
N LYS A 395 25.34 -1.78 30.16
CA LYS A 395 24.28 -2.31 31.05
C LYS A 395 22.98 -2.70 30.34
N GLY A 396 22.84 -2.36 29.06
CA GLY A 396 21.70 -2.78 28.24
C GLY A 396 21.53 -4.30 28.29
N SER A 397 20.27 -4.76 28.32
CA SER A 397 19.94 -6.18 28.58
C SER A 397 20.73 -7.16 27.69
N LYS A 398 20.86 -8.43 28.13
CA LYS A 398 21.61 -9.52 27.45
C LYS A 398 21.37 -9.69 25.94
N GLY A 399 20.34 -9.07 25.36
CA GLY A 399 20.05 -9.00 23.92
C GLY A 399 20.83 -7.93 23.12
N ASN A 400 21.51 -6.98 23.76
CA ASN A 400 22.17 -5.82 23.11
C ASN A 400 23.64 -6.03 22.71
N LYS A 401 24.13 -7.28 22.66
CA LYS A 401 25.54 -7.63 22.40
C LYS A 401 26.12 -7.20 21.03
N GLY A 402 25.37 -6.48 20.21
CA GLY A 402 25.80 -6.01 18.88
C GLY A 402 25.75 -4.49 18.72
N ILE A 403 25.60 -3.73 19.81
CA ILE A 403 25.63 -2.26 19.78
C ILE A 403 27.07 -1.80 19.99
N HIS A 404 27.60 -1.05 19.03
CA HIS A 404 28.94 -0.48 19.04
C HIS A 404 28.88 1.02 18.71
N ILE A 405 29.77 1.82 19.29
CA ILE A 405 29.88 3.22 18.87
C ILE A 405 30.58 3.26 17.50
N ALA A 406 29.96 3.91 16.51
CA ALA A 406 30.56 4.04 15.18
C ALA A 406 31.90 4.78 15.26
N GLU A 407 32.91 4.31 14.52
CA GLU A 407 34.29 4.83 14.60
C GLU A 407 34.40 6.33 14.34
N LEU A 408 33.56 6.84 13.43
CA LEU A 408 33.48 8.26 13.10
C LEU A 408 33.01 9.14 14.29
N LEU A 409 32.26 8.59 15.23
CA LEU A 409 31.73 9.29 16.41
C LEU A 409 32.67 9.18 17.61
N LYS A 410 33.50 8.13 17.68
CA LYS A 410 34.43 7.91 18.81
C LYS A 410 35.39 9.09 18.99
N GLY A 411 35.95 9.61 17.90
CA GLY A 411 36.89 10.74 17.96
C GLY A 411 36.26 12.02 18.53
N GLU A 412 35.00 12.30 18.22
CA GLU A 412 34.28 13.45 18.80
C GLU A 412 33.98 13.26 20.28
N ILE A 413 33.67 12.03 20.71
CA ILE A 413 33.42 11.69 22.11
C ILE A 413 34.72 11.74 22.92
N GLU A 414 35.83 11.23 22.40
CA GLU A 414 37.15 11.31 23.04
C GLU A 414 37.60 12.76 23.23
N GLN A 415 37.36 13.61 22.24
CA GLN A 415 37.57 15.03 22.38
C GLN A 415 36.68 15.62 23.48
N LEU A 416 35.41 15.23 23.58
CA LEU A 416 34.55 15.69 24.68
C LEU A 416 35.11 15.32 26.06
N ILE A 417 35.56 14.07 26.22
CA ILE A 417 36.01 13.51 27.49
C ILE A 417 37.33 14.14 27.96
N THR A 418 38.26 14.34 27.03
CA THR A 418 39.56 14.97 27.31
C THR A 418 39.44 16.41 27.83
N HIS A 419 38.29 17.08 27.64
CA HIS A 419 38.04 18.42 28.18
C HIS A 419 37.34 18.44 29.55
N THR A 420 36.97 17.28 30.10
CA THR A 420 36.19 17.16 31.35
C THR A 420 37.02 16.91 32.61
N ASP A 421 38.26 16.44 32.48
CA ASP A 421 39.18 16.06 33.58
C ASP A 421 38.55 15.14 34.66
N ASP A 422 37.56 14.30 34.30
CA ASP A 422 36.86 13.38 35.22
C ASP A 422 37.27 11.92 34.96
N SER A 423 37.91 11.31 35.95
CA SER A 423 38.44 9.93 35.87
C SER A 423 37.35 8.86 35.76
N ASP A 424 36.15 9.11 36.31
CA ASP A 424 35.04 8.16 36.22
C ASP A 424 34.48 8.12 34.81
N ILE A 425 34.41 9.27 34.14
CA ILE A 425 33.99 9.40 32.73
C ILE A 425 34.99 8.69 31.82
N ALA A 426 36.29 8.87 32.06
CA ALA A 426 37.34 8.19 31.28
C ALA A 426 37.22 6.66 31.41
N ARG A 427 37.01 6.13 32.62
CA ARG A 427 36.81 4.69 32.84
C ARG A 427 35.56 4.17 32.15
N MET A 428 34.42 4.87 32.28
CA MET A 428 33.18 4.46 31.60
C MET A 428 33.35 4.43 30.08
N TRP A 429 34.08 5.39 29.52
CA TRP A 429 34.37 5.40 28.09
C TRP A 429 35.27 4.25 27.64
N ASP A 430 36.29 3.91 28.43
CA ASP A 430 37.15 2.76 28.15
C ASP A 430 36.37 1.44 28.10
N GLU A 431 35.34 1.30 28.96
CA GLU A 431 34.43 0.15 28.92
C GLU A 431 33.45 0.20 27.72
N ILE A 432 33.00 1.38 27.30
CA ILE A 432 32.11 1.55 26.13
C ILE A 432 32.83 1.30 24.80
N LYS A 433 34.11 1.67 24.69
CA LYS A 433 34.89 1.58 23.44
C LYS A 433 35.52 0.21 23.21
N SER A 434 35.63 -0.60 24.27
CA SER A 434 36.10 -1.99 24.26
C SER A 434 35.08 -2.90 23.62
#